data_AF-A0A7J6JAK1-F1
#
_entry.id   AF-A0A7J6JAK1-F1
#
_cell.length_a   1.000
_cell.length_b   1.000
_cell.length_c   1.000
_cell.angle_alpha   90.00
_cell.angle_beta   90.00
_cell.angle_gamma   90.00
#
_symmetry.space_group_name_H-M   'P 1'
#
loop_
_entity.id
_entity.type
_entity.pdbx_description
1 polymer ?
#
loop_
_entity_poly.entity_id
_entity_poly.type
_entity_poly.pdbx_seq_one_letter_code
_entity_poly.pdbx_strand_id
1 'polypeptide(L)'
;MSKWALATLKYETPLSENQIRGLAHTNYTARDMSAPIASGSFQHDGMIIVPCSMKTLAAVRAGFGDDLISRAADVTLKEGRRLTLVARETPLNDIHLDNMLFLRRAGAVIFPPVPAFYTLPKTLEDIIDQSVGRMLDSLGFHIDSFERWDGFRKD
;
A
#
# COMPACT_ATOMS: atom_id res chain seq x y z
N MET A 1 -3.59 2.89 10.94
CA MET A 1 -4.37 3.83 10.09
C MET A 1 -4.06 5.27 10.46
N SER A 2 -3.94 6.16 9.48
CA SER A 2 -3.76 7.61 9.73
C SER A 2 -5.09 8.28 10.08
N LYS A 3 -5.05 9.50 10.64
CA LYS A 3 -6.26 10.31 10.87
C LYS A 3 -7.09 10.49 9.60
N TRP A 4 -6.44 10.75 8.48
CA TRP A 4 -7.12 11.02 7.21
C TRP A 4 -7.61 9.75 6.52
N ALA A 5 -6.97 8.60 6.73
CA ALA A 5 -7.51 7.32 6.28
C ALA A 5 -8.86 7.00 6.95
N LEU A 6 -9.04 7.34 8.24
CA LEU A 6 -10.32 7.19 8.92
C LEU A 6 -11.40 8.13 8.35
N ALA A 7 -11.01 9.35 7.97
CA ALA A 7 -11.92 10.26 7.29
C ALA A 7 -12.35 9.71 5.93
N THR A 8 -11.40 9.22 5.12
CA THR A 8 -11.68 8.57 3.83
C THR A 8 -12.61 7.37 3.99
N LEU A 9 -12.32 6.48 4.95
CA LEU A 9 -13.11 5.28 5.23
C LEU A 9 -14.60 5.60 5.42
N LYS A 10 -14.90 6.68 6.14
CA LYS A 10 -16.27 7.15 6.41
C LYS A 10 -17.05 7.52 5.14
N TYR A 11 -16.37 7.99 4.11
CA TYR A 11 -17.00 8.43 2.86
C TYR A 11 -17.02 7.35 1.78
N GLU A 12 -16.00 6.50 1.74
CA GLU A 12 -15.77 5.60 0.61
C GLU A 12 -16.22 4.16 0.88
N THR A 13 -16.59 3.82 2.12
CA THR A 13 -16.99 2.45 2.47
C THR A 13 -18.16 2.43 3.47
N PRO A 14 -18.95 1.35 3.52
CA PRO A 14 -19.94 1.13 4.58
C PRO A 14 -19.32 0.64 5.90
N LEU A 15 -17.99 0.44 5.96
CA LEU A 15 -17.31 -0.18 7.08
C LEU A 15 -16.97 0.85 8.16
N SER A 16 -17.21 0.48 9.42
CA SER A 16 -16.76 1.24 10.58
C SER A 16 -15.27 1.04 10.86
N GLU A 17 -14.67 1.97 11.61
CA GLU A 17 -13.29 1.83 12.08
C GLU A 17 -13.07 0.52 12.85
N ASN A 18 -14.03 0.14 13.70
CA ASN A 18 -13.94 -1.11 14.48
C ASN A 18 -13.97 -2.35 13.59
N GLN A 19 -14.80 -2.37 12.54
CA GLN A 19 -14.82 -3.47 11.58
C GLN A 19 -13.48 -3.60 10.88
N ILE A 20 -12.92 -2.50 10.36
CA ILE A 20 -11.60 -2.52 9.69
C ILE A 20 -10.49 -2.96 10.64
N ARG A 21 -10.44 -2.41 11.86
CA ARG A 21 -9.44 -2.82 12.86
C ARG A 21 -9.61 -4.28 13.24
N GLY A 22 -10.83 -4.77 13.33
CA GLY A 22 -11.13 -6.17 13.64
C GLY A 22 -10.65 -7.16 12.58
N LEU A 23 -10.38 -6.72 11.34
CA LEU A 23 -9.79 -7.56 10.30
C LEU A 23 -8.30 -7.83 10.51
N ALA A 24 -7.60 -6.99 11.30
CA ALA A 24 -6.17 -7.13 11.54
C ALA A 24 -5.88 -7.91 12.83
N HIS A 25 -4.90 -8.82 12.77
CA HIS A 25 -4.40 -9.55 13.95
C HIS A 25 -3.89 -8.62 15.06
N THR A 26 -3.32 -7.47 14.70
CA THR A 26 -2.82 -6.47 15.64
C THR A 26 -2.96 -5.08 15.04
N ASN A 27 -3.26 -4.09 15.87
CA ASN A 27 -3.44 -2.70 15.47
C ASN A 27 -2.61 -1.78 16.35
N TYR A 28 -1.86 -0.87 15.72
CA TYR A 28 -1.16 0.21 16.39
C TYR A 28 -1.77 1.56 16.02
N THR A 29 -1.71 2.51 16.95
CA THR A 29 -2.06 3.90 16.62
C THR A 29 -0.93 4.54 15.82
N ALA A 30 -1.23 5.51 14.96
CA ALA A 30 -0.19 6.18 14.18
C ALA A 30 0.82 6.97 15.03
N ARG A 31 0.54 7.21 16.31
CA ARG A 31 1.43 7.93 17.24
C ARG A 31 2.25 7.01 18.13
N ASP A 32 1.99 5.71 18.08
CA ASP A 32 2.68 4.75 18.94
C ASP A 32 4.07 4.41 18.38
N MET A 33 5.02 5.31 18.59
CA MET A 33 6.41 5.13 18.18
C MET A 33 7.14 4.04 18.98
N SER A 34 6.50 3.45 20.00
CA SER A 34 7.03 2.35 20.78
C SER A 34 6.61 0.97 20.28
N ALA A 35 5.73 0.91 19.27
CA ALA A 35 5.25 -0.33 18.68
C ALA A 35 6.42 -1.15 18.09
N PRO A 36 6.35 -2.50 18.10
CA PRO A 36 7.40 -3.37 17.55
C PRO A 36 7.84 -3.02 16.13
N ILE A 37 6.88 -2.66 15.26
CA ILE A 37 7.13 -2.26 13.86
C ILE A 37 7.95 -0.96 13.71
N ALA A 38 8.21 -0.22 14.79
CA ALA A 38 9.11 0.93 14.80
C ALA A 38 10.60 0.54 14.92
N SER A 39 10.90 -0.73 15.18
CA SER A 39 12.25 -1.28 15.31
C SER A 39 12.59 -2.26 14.18
N GLY A 40 13.82 -2.19 13.68
CA GLY A 40 14.33 -3.15 12.69
C GLY A 40 14.54 -4.56 13.24
N SER A 41 14.74 -4.69 14.55
CA SER A 41 14.89 -6.00 15.20
C SER A 41 13.61 -6.83 15.21
N PHE A 42 12.45 -6.19 15.05
CA PHE A 42 11.18 -6.89 14.87
C PHE A 42 11.10 -7.43 13.44
N GLN A 43 10.91 -8.74 13.32
CA GLN A 43 10.88 -9.43 12.03
C GLN A 43 9.49 -9.34 11.39
N HIS A 44 9.45 -8.97 10.10
CA HIS A 44 8.28 -9.03 9.23
C HIS A 44 8.75 -9.10 7.77
N ASP A 45 7.90 -9.57 6.87
CA ASP A 45 8.29 -9.84 5.47
C ASP A 45 8.22 -8.61 4.56
N GLY A 46 7.44 -7.60 4.94
CA GLY A 46 7.29 -6.38 4.17
C GLY A 46 6.20 -5.46 4.72
N MET A 47 5.86 -4.45 3.93
CA MET A 47 4.83 -3.45 4.26
C MET A 47 4.13 -2.97 2.99
N ILE A 48 2.81 -2.80 3.07
CA ILE A 48 2.00 -2.14 2.03
C ILE A 48 1.37 -0.89 2.65
N ILE A 49 1.51 0.26 1.99
CA ILE A 49 0.72 1.46 2.29
C ILE A 49 -0.38 1.58 1.24
N VAL A 50 -1.63 1.28 1.63
CA VAL A 50 -2.78 1.25 0.73
C VAL A 50 -4.03 1.95 1.32
N PRO A 51 -4.59 2.96 0.62
CA PRO A 51 -3.92 3.77 -0.39
C PRO A 51 -2.77 4.60 0.24
N CYS A 52 -1.80 5.00 -0.58
CA CYS A 52 -0.70 5.90 -0.22
C CYS A 52 -0.98 7.31 -0.73
N SER A 53 -1.20 8.25 0.20
CA SER A 53 -1.33 9.68 -0.11
C SER A 53 0.01 10.29 -0.54
N MET A 54 -0.01 11.37 -1.33
CA MET A 54 1.22 12.07 -1.72
C MET A 54 1.97 12.66 -0.52
N LYS A 55 1.27 13.03 0.56
CA LYS A 55 1.88 13.43 1.84
C LYS A 55 2.70 12.29 2.44
N THR A 56 2.10 11.10 2.55
CA THR A 56 2.80 9.91 3.08
C THR A 56 3.98 9.54 2.20
N LEU A 57 3.79 9.53 0.88
CA LEU A 57 4.86 9.27 -0.09
C LEU A 57 6.06 10.21 0.12
N ALA A 58 5.81 11.52 0.25
CA ALA A 58 6.84 12.52 0.48
C ALA A 58 7.55 12.30 1.84
N ALA A 59 6.81 11.98 2.90
CA ALA A 59 7.37 11.69 4.22
C ALA A 59 8.32 10.48 4.19
N VAL A 60 7.92 9.41 3.49
CA VAL A 60 8.77 8.21 3.31
C VAL A 60 10.01 8.55 2.49
N ARG A 61 9.87 9.29 1.38
CA ARG A 61 11.02 9.75 0.57
C ARG A 61 12.00 10.59 1.38
N ALA A 62 11.50 11.46 2.24
CA ALA A 62 12.33 12.33 3.07
C ALA A 62 12.99 11.60 4.26
N GLY A 63 12.58 10.37 4.57
CA GLY A 63 12.97 9.70 5.82
C GLY A 63 12.38 10.39 7.06
N PHE A 64 11.29 11.15 6.89
CA PHE A 64 10.68 11.93 7.96
C PHE A 64 9.69 11.07 8.75
N GLY A 65 10.22 10.30 9.71
CA GLY A 65 9.50 9.38 10.58
C GLY A 65 8.68 10.04 11.70
N ASP A 66 7.87 11.04 11.35
CA ASP A 66 7.02 11.83 12.27
C ASP A 66 5.81 11.05 12.81
N ASP A 67 5.45 9.95 12.15
CA ASP A 67 4.43 9.01 12.63
C ASP A 67 4.88 7.55 12.44
N LEU A 68 4.16 6.63 13.07
CA LEU A 68 4.48 5.20 13.03
C LEU A 68 4.40 4.64 11.60
N ILE A 69 3.58 5.22 10.71
CA ILE A 69 3.44 4.75 9.32
C ILE A 69 4.73 5.05 8.54
N SER A 70 5.17 6.31 8.57
CA SER A 70 6.42 6.75 7.95
C SER A 70 7.64 6.08 8.60
N ARG A 71 7.64 5.89 9.92
CA ARG A 71 8.69 5.16 10.63
C ARG A 71 8.75 3.68 10.27
N ALA A 72 7.62 2.99 10.22
CA ALA A 72 7.61 1.57 9.82
C ALA A 72 8.06 1.39 8.36
N ALA A 73 7.73 2.35 7.48
CA ALA A 73 8.21 2.35 6.10
C ALA A 73 9.73 2.57 5.99
N ASP A 74 10.27 3.52 6.77
CA ASP A 74 11.72 3.74 6.90
C ASP A 74 12.44 2.47 7.42
N VAL A 75 11.89 1.83 8.45
CA VAL A 75 12.38 0.54 8.96
C VAL A 75 12.32 -0.55 7.89
N THR A 76 11.23 -0.62 7.14
CA THR A 76 11.07 -1.61 6.07
C THR A 76 12.18 -1.44 5.02
N LEU A 77 12.43 -0.20 4.57
CA LEU A 77 13.46 0.08 3.58
C LEU A 77 14.88 -0.19 4.10
N LYS A 78 15.23 0.29 5.30
CA LYS A 78 16.60 0.15 5.82
C LYS A 78 16.98 -1.32 6.10
N GLU A 79 16.00 -2.17 6.40
CA GLU A 79 16.18 -3.62 6.60
C GLU A 79 16.14 -4.40 5.28
N GLY A 80 16.02 -3.73 4.12
CA GLY A 80 15.96 -4.38 2.81
C GLY A 80 14.67 -5.18 2.56
N ARG A 81 13.63 -4.92 3.35
CA ARG A 81 12.32 -5.60 3.24
C ARG A 81 11.47 -4.92 2.17
N ARG A 82 10.48 -5.64 1.65
CA ARG A 82 9.68 -5.11 0.55
C ARG A 82 8.68 -4.08 1.05
N LEU A 83 8.79 -2.84 0.52
CA LEU A 83 7.83 -1.76 0.75
C LEU A 83 7.05 -1.49 -0.54
N THR A 84 5.73 -1.71 -0.51
CA THR A 84 4.82 -1.38 -1.62
C THR A 84 3.99 -0.13 -1.29
N LEU A 85 4.04 0.85 -2.18
CA LEU A 85 3.40 2.16 -2.02
C LEU A 85 2.27 2.30 -3.05
N VAL A 86 1.03 2.23 -2.60
CA VAL A 86 -0.15 2.28 -3.48
C VAL A 86 -0.53 3.73 -3.79
N ALA A 87 0.29 4.40 -4.58
CA ALA A 87 0.20 5.83 -4.87
C ALA A 87 -1.09 6.18 -5.64
N ARG A 88 -2.06 6.83 -4.99
CA ARG A 88 -3.32 7.25 -5.61
C ARG A 88 -3.40 8.77 -5.66
N GLU A 89 -3.14 9.33 -6.84
CA GLU A 89 -3.33 10.76 -7.15
C GLU A 89 -3.48 10.94 -8.67
N THR A 90 -4.24 11.95 -9.11
CA THR A 90 -4.27 12.37 -10.51
C THR A 90 -4.83 13.80 -10.65
N PRO A 91 -4.23 14.68 -11.47
CA PRO A 91 -2.97 14.50 -12.21
C PRO A 91 -1.75 14.47 -11.28
N LEU A 92 -0.64 13.92 -11.77
CA LEU A 92 0.63 13.94 -11.06
C LEU A 92 1.43 15.19 -11.43
N ASN A 93 2.05 15.81 -10.43
CA ASN A 93 3.04 16.86 -10.64
C ASN A 93 4.47 16.29 -10.53
N ASP A 94 5.46 17.11 -10.84
CA ASP A 94 6.88 16.72 -10.82
C ASP A 94 7.35 16.26 -9.43
N ILE A 95 6.81 16.83 -8.35
CA ILE A 95 7.14 16.45 -6.98
C ILE A 95 6.69 15.01 -6.71
N HIS A 96 5.47 14.64 -7.14
CA HIS A 96 4.97 13.28 -6.99
C HIS A 96 5.83 12.29 -7.78
N LEU A 97 6.18 12.64 -9.03
CA LEU A 97 7.00 11.82 -9.91
C LEU A 97 8.43 11.64 -9.38
N ASP A 98 9.08 12.70 -8.91
CA ASP A 98 10.42 12.63 -8.31
C ASP A 98 10.42 11.76 -7.05
N ASN A 99 9.42 11.93 -6.17
CA ASN A 99 9.30 11.10 -4.97
C ASN A 99 9.12 9.62 -5.30
N MET A 100 8.24 9.30 -6.27
CA MET A 100 8.05 7.92 -6.73
C MET A 100 9.33 7.35 -7.35
N LEU A 101 10.02 8.11 -8.20
CA LEU A 101 11.26 7.67 -8.85
C LEU A 101 12.37 7.41 -7.83
N PHE A 102 12.56 8.31 -6.86
CA PHE A 102 13.54 8.14 -5.80
C PHE A 102 13.28 6.87 -5.00
N LEU A 103 12.04 6.70 -4.51
CA LEU A 103 11.67 5.53 -3.71
C LEU A 103 11.76 4.23 -4.51
N ARG A 104 11.44 4.27 -5.81
CA ARG A 104 11.63 3.12 -6.69
C ARG A 104 13.10 2.72 -6.78
N ARG A 105 14.02 3.69 -6.89
CA ARG A 105 15.48 3.45 -6.90
C ARG A 105 15.98 2.94 -5.55
N ALA A 106 15.35 3.35 -4.45
CA ALA A 106 15.64 2.87 -3.10
C ALA A 106 15.09 1.45 -2.81
N GLY A 107 14.43 0.80 -3.77
CA GLY A 107 13.95 -0.58 -3.64
C GLY A 107 12.47 -0.72 -3.31
N ALA A 108 11.72 0.39 -3.16
CA ALA A 108 10.27 0.33 -3.00
C ALA A 108 9.59 -0.10 -4.32
N VAL A 109 8.41 -0.72 -4.19
CA VAL A 109 7.48 -0.94 -5.30
C VAL A 109 6.51 0.24 -5.35
N ILE A 110 6.47 0.94 -6.49
CA ILE A 110 5.48 1.98 -6.75
C ILE A 110 4.30 1.33 -7.47
N PHE A 111 3.14 1.26 -6.81
CA PHE A 111 1.96 0.54 -7.29
C PHE A 111 0.76 1.49 -7.41
N PRO A 112 0.64 2.32 -8.45
CA PRO A 112 -0.60 3.07 -8.61
C PRO A 112 -1.76 2.08 -8.86
N PRO A 113 -2.95 2.27 -8.24
CA PRO A 113 -4.09 1.38 -8.42
C PRO A 113 -4.75 1.64 -9.79
N VAL A 114 -4.06 1.25 -10.86
CA VAL A 114 -4.51 1.39 -12.25
C VAL A 114 -5.35 0.15 -12.62
N PRO A 115 -6.65 0.31 -12.92
CA PRO A 115 -7.52 -0.82 -13.26
C PRO A 115 -7.03 -1.61 -14.48
N ALA A 116 -7.15 -2.94 -14.39
CA ALA A 116 -6.95 -3.84 -15.51
C ALA A 116 -8.29 -4.25 -16.11
N PHE A 117 -8.39 -4.19 -17.44
CA PHE A 117 -9.61 -4.55 -18.19
C PHE A 117 -9.47 -5.80 -19.06
N TYR A 118 -8.28 -6.42 -19.09
CA TYR A 118 -8.05 -7.65 -19.88
C TYR A 118 -8.84 -8.85 -19.35
N THR A 119 -9.32 -8.80 -18.11
CA THR A 119 -10.22 -9.79 -17.48
C THR A 119 -11.71 -9.50 -17.75
N LEU A 120 -12.02 -8.44 -18.52
CA LEU A 120 -13.38 -7.95 -18.78
C LEU A 120 -14.26 -7.86 -17.49
N PRO A 121 -13.79 -7.14 -16.46
CA PRO A 121 -14.44 -7.09 -15.14
C PRO A 121 -15.90 -6.65 -15.27
N LYS A 122 -16.77 -7.24 -14.44
CA LYS A 122 -18.22 -6.96 -14.40
C LYS A 122 -18.60 -6.05 -13.24
N THR A 123 -17.80 -6.05 -12.19
CA THR A 123 -18.06 -5.31 -10.95
C THR A 123 -16.87 -4.43 -10.56
N LEU A 124 -17.10 -3.51 -9.63
CA LEU A 124 -16.00 -2.73 -9.04
C LEU A 124 -15.11 -3.64 -8.17
N GLU A 125 -15.73 -4.62 -7.52
CA GLU A 125 -15.08 -5.66 -6.74
C GLU A 125 -14.06 -6.43 -7.60
N ASP A 126 -14.39 -6.81 -8.84
CA ASP A 126 -13.44 -7.48 -9.74
C ASP A 126 -12.17 -6.64 -9.98
N ILE A 127 -12.32 -5.32 -10.12
CA ILE A 127 -11.20 -4.38 -10.33
C ILE A 127 -10.36 -4.25 -9.05
N ILE A 128 -11.04 -4.18 -7.89
CA ILE A 128 -10.40 -4.10 -6.58
C ILE A 128 -9.63 -5.39 -6.30
N ASP A 129 -10.24 -6.56 -6.49
CA ASP A 129 -9.65 -7.87 -6.23
C ASP A 129 -8.44 -8.12 -7.12
N GLN A 130 -8.50 -7.74 -8.41
CA GLN A 130 -7.35 -7.78 -9.30
C GLN A 130 -6.19 -6.93 -8.75
N SER A 131 -6.49 -5.74 -8.25
CA SER A 131 -5.48 -4.82 -7.72
C SER A 131 -4.89 -5.34 -6.40
N VAL A 132 -5.73 -5.81 -5.48
CA VAL A 132 -5.34 -6.39 -4.18
C VAL A 132 -4.48 -7.64 -4.41
N GLY A 133 -4.90 -8.53 -5.30
CA GLY A 133 -4.13 -9.73 -5.65
C GLY A 133 -2.74 -9.40 -6.19
N ARG A 134 -2.63 -8.40 -7.07
CA ARG A 134 -1.35 -7.90 -7.58
C ARG A 134 -0.50 -7.20 -6.50
N MET A 135 -1.12 -6.57 -5.50
CA MET A 135 -0.40 -6.03 -4.33
C MET A 135 0.14 -7.16 -3.44
N LEU A 136 -0.62 -8.23 -3.22
CA LEU A 136 -0.16 -9.41 -2.48
C LEU A 136 0.96 -10.16 -3.21
N ASP A 137 0.85 -10.31 -4.53
CA ASP A 137 1.92 -10.84 -5.39
C ASP A 137 3.21 -10.02 -5.22
N SER A 138 3.08 -8.70 -5.05
CA SER A 138 4.25 -7.85 -4.82
C SER A 138 4.99 -8.27 -3.56
N LEU A 139 4.32 -8.76 -2.51
CA LEU A 139 4.97 -9.30 -1.31
C LEU A 139 5.34 -10.79 -1.39
N GLY A 140 5.07 -11.47 -2.52
CA GLY A 140 5.30 -12.90 -2.68
C GLY A 140 4.15 -13.78 -2.16
N PHE A 141 2.99 -13.20 -1.83
CA PHE A 141 1.79 -13.95 -1.50
C PHE A 141 0.98 -14.19 -2.77
N HIS A 142 1.10 -15.40 -3.32
CA HIS A 142 0.37 -15.81 -4.51
C HIS A 142 -1.01 -16.35 -4.14
N ILE A 143 -2.04 -15.62 -4.52
CA ILE A 143 -3.44 -16.01 -4.35
C ILE A 143 -4.05 -16.40 -5.69
N ASP A 144 -4.99 -17.34 -5.66
CA ASP A 144 -5.73 -17.85 -6.83
C ASP A 144 -7.09 -17.15 -7.03
N SER A 145 -7.40 -16.14 -6.22
CA SER A 145 -8.71 -15.49 -6.18
C SER A 145 -8.91 -14.39 -7.23
N PHE A 146 -8.01 -14.25 -8.21
CA PHE A 146 -8.16 -13.29 -9.31
C PHE A 146 -7.56 -13.86 -10.61
N GLU A 147 -8.06 -13.39 -11.74
CA GLU A 147 -7.66 -13.90 -13.05
C GLU A 147 -6.25 -13.41 -13.43
N ARG A 148 -5.36 -14.36 -13.72
CA ARG A 148 -4.01 -14.09 -14.21
C ARG A 148 -4.00 -14.15 -15.73
N TRP A 149 -3.25 -13.24 -16.33
CA TRP A 149 -3.05 -13.24 -17.77
C TRP A 149 -2.25 -14.48 -18.21
N ASP A 150 -2.84 -15.32 -19.07
CA ASP A 150 -2.23 -16.51 -19.67
C ASP A 150 -1.91 -16.33 -21.17
N GLY A 151 -2.19 -15.16 -21.73
CA GLY A 151 -2.01 -14.83 -23.14
C GLY A 151 -3.34 -14.63 -23.88
N PHE A 152 -3.30 -14.08 -25.09
CA PHE A 152 -4.51 -14.01 -25.91
C PHE A 152 -4.88 -15.43 -26.32
N ARG A 153 -6.07 -15.88 -25.91
CA ARG A 153 -6.68 -17.08 -26.47
C ARG A 153 -6.95 -16.80 -27.95
N LYS A 154 -6.33 -17.57 -28.83
CA LYS A 154 -6.72 -17.59 -30.24
C LYS A 154 -8.03 -18.35 -30.30
N ASP A 155 -9.08 -17.69 -30.77
CA ASP A 155 -10.30 -18.36 -31.20
C ASP A 155 -10.00 -19.38 -32.31
#